data_AF-L5LVI8-F1
#
_entry.id   AF-L5LVI8-F1
#
_cell.length_a   1.000
_cell.length_b   1.000
_cell.length_c   1.000
_cell.angle_alpha   90.00
_cell.angle_beta   90.00
_cell.angle_gamma   90.00
#
_symmetry.space_group_name_H-M   'P 1'
#
loop_
_entity.id
_entity.type
_entity.pdbx_description
1 polymer ?
#
loop_
_entity_poly.entity_id
_entity_poly.type
_entity_poly.pdbx_seq_one_letter_code
_entity_poly.pdbx_strand_id
1 'polypeptide(L)'
;MKLLPFRQKKAHIMEIQLNGGTVAEKVAWAQARLEKQVPVHSVFSQSEVIDVIAVTKGRGIKGVTSRWHTKKLPRKTHKGLRKVACIGAWHPARVGCSIARAGQKGYHHRTELNKKIYRIGRGFHKEDGKVVKNNASTSYDLTDKSITPLSLLVHHSRRALENIELKFIDTTSKFGHGRFQTAQEKRVFMVSPPIALLWGSDRTSHLLQSGGAGADWGGRMPPRTHP
;
A
#
# COMPACT_ATOMS: atom_id res chain seq x y z
N MET A 1 0.62 6.51 14.38
CA MET A 1 -0.26 5.51 13.76
C MET A 1 0.00 4.14 14.41
N LYS A 2 -0.88 3.66 15.31
CA LYS A 2 -0.67 2.38 16.04
C LYS A 2 -1.10 1.14 15.25
N LEU A 3 -2.05 1.28 14.32
CA LEU A 3 -2.65 0.15 13.58
C LEU A 3 -1.88 -0.28 12.31
N LEU A 4 -0.89 0.50 11.89
CA LEU A 4 -0.05 0.20 10.71
C LEU A 4 1.38 -0.12 11.18
N PRO A 5 2.15 -0.95 10.45
CA PRO A 5 3.51 -1.36 10.81
C PRO A 5 4.57 -0.26 10.58
N PHE A 6 4.27 0.97 11.01
CA PHE A 6 5.19 2.11 10.98
C PHE A 6 5.68 2.45 12.37
N ARG A 7 6.96 2.85 12.51
CA ARG A 7 7.60 3.20 13.80
C ARG A 7 7.08 4.52 14.42
N GLN A 8 6.06 5.15 13.84
CA GLN A 8 5.50 6.43 14.28
C GLN A 8 4.34 6.22 15.27
N LYS A 9 4.54 6.52 16.56
CA LYS A 9 3.44 6.48 17.55
C LYS A 9 2.39 7.58 17.30
N LYS A 10 2.81 8.86 17.20
CA LYS A 10 1.94 10.05 17.02
C LYS A 10 0.87 9.86 15.92
N ALA A 11 -0.35 10.31 16.19
CA ALA A 11 -1.47 10.32 15.25
C ALA A 11 -1.36 11.51 14.27
N HIS A 12 -2.11 11.44 13.18
CA HIS A 12 -2.37 12.61 12.32
C HIS A 12 -3.73 13.17 12.73
N ILE A 13 -3.79 14.48 12.93
CA ILE A 13 -5.02 15.22 13.22
C ILE A 13 -5.36 15.99 11.94
N MET A 14 -6.62 15.99 11.54
CA MET A 14 -7.14 16.69 10.37
C MET A 14 -8.54 17.20 10.70
N GLU A 15 -8.90 18.37 10.19
CA GLU A 15 -10.26 18.90 10.24
C GLU A 15 -11.04 18.42 9.01
N ILE A 16 -12.34 18.17 9.18
CA ILE A 16 -13.24 17.68 8.13
C ILE A 16 -14.55 18.48 8.21
N GLN A 17 -14.94 19.12 7.12
CA GLN A 17 -16.15 19.92 7.05
C GLN A 17 -17.41 19.04 7.02
N LEU A 18 -18.37 19.33 7.90
CA LEU A 18 -19.69 18.70 7.89
C LEU A 18 -20.65 19.45 6.95
N ASN A 19 -21.20 18.74 5.97
CA ASN A 19 -22.09 19.27 4.92
C ASN A 19 -23.52 18.71 5.08
N GLY A 20 -24.51 19.46 4.60
CA GLY A 20 -25.95 19.18 4.80
C GLY A 20 -26.48 19.61 6.18
N GLY A 21 -27.80 19.70 6.31
CA GLY A 21 -28.50 20.04 7.57
C GLY A 21 -28.28 21.47 8.08
N THR A 22 -28.98 21.80 9.17
CA THR A 22 -28.81 23.08 9.90
C THR A 22 -27.56 23.05 10.79
N VAL A 23 -27.13 24.22 11.29
CA VAL A 23 -25.96 24.31 12.18
C VAL A 23 -26.18 23.55 13.49
N ALA A 24 -27.39 23.57 14.05
CA ALA A 24 -27.74 22.84 15.27
C ALA A 24 -27.64 21.32 15.08
N GLU A 25 -28.16 20.80 13.96
CA GLU A 25 -28.05 19.38 13.60
C GLU A 25 -26.58 18.95 13.47
N LYS A 26 -25.73 19.76 12.83
CA LYS A 26 -24.29 19.46 12.69
C LYS A 26 -23.59 19.33 14.05
N VAL A 27 -23.87 20.23 14.99
CA VAL A 27 -23.30 20.20 16.34
C VAL A 27 -23.77 18.94 17.09
N ALA A 28 -25.07 18.64 17.08
CA ALA A 28 -25.61 17.43 17.70
C ALA A 28 -25.05 16.13 17.08
N TRP A 29 -24.94 16.08 15.74
CA TRP A 29 -24.38 14.95 14.99
C TRP A 29 -22.91 14.69 15.34
N ALA A 30 -22.13 15.77 15.53
CA ALA A 30 -20.72 15.72 15.91
C ALA A 30 -20.56 15.31 17.38
N GLN A 31 -21.32 15.91 18.29
CA GLN A 31 -21.32 15.56 19.72
C GLN A 31 -21.64 14.07 19.94
N ALA A 32 -22.66 13.56 19.23
CA ALA A 32 -23.04 12.14 19.27
C ALA A 32 -21.97 11.17 18.74
N ARG A 33 -20.93 11.68 18.06
CA ARG A 33 -19.81 10.92 17.45
C ARG A 33 -18.44 11.22 18.06
N LEU A 34 -18.36 12.07 19.10
CA LEU A 34 -17.14 12.21 19.89
C LEU A 34 -16.67 10.84 20.41
N GLU A 35 -15.35 10.64 20.40
CA GLU A 35 -14.64 9.41 20.79
C GLU A 35 -14.99 8.12 20.02
N LYS A 36 -15.99 8.15 19.12
CA LYS A 36 -16.42 6.98 18.33
C LYS A 36 -15.64 6.88 17.02
N GLN A 37 -15.33 5.65 16.60
CA GLN A 37 -14.65 5.40 15.34
C GLN A 37 -15.60 5.62 14.15
N VAL A 38 -15.27 6.57 13.27
CA VAL A 38 -15.92 6.73 11.96
C VAL A 38 -15.21 5.84 10.92
N PRO A 39 -15.89 4.86 10.32
CA PRO A 39 -15.28 3.97 9.32
C PRO A 39 -15.37 4.55 7.89
N VAL A 40 -14.41 4.19 7.03
CA VAL A 40 -14.34 4.68 5.64
C VAL A 40 -15.62 4.39 4.83
N HIS A 41 -16.27 3.25 5.09
CA HIS A 41 -17.50 2.83 4.38
C HIS A 41 -18.76 3.63 4.77
N SER A 42 -18.70 4.49 5.79
CA SER A 42 -19.78 5.42 6.13
C SER A 42 -19.55 6.84 5.59
N VAL A 43 -18.50 7.03 4.79
CA VAL A 43 -18.09 8.33 4.22
C VAL A 43 -18.02 8.25 2.70
N PHE A 44 -17.47 7.16 2.16
CA PHE A 44 -17.33 6.94 0.72
C PHE A 44 -18.05 5.68 0.25
N SER A 45 -18.58 5.74 -0.97
CA SER A 45 -19.28 4.68 -1.66
C SER A 45 -18.38 3.96 -2.69
N GLN A 46 -18.74 2.73 -3.06
CA GLN A 46 -18.10 2.07 -4.20
C GLN A 46 -18.55 2.75 -5.51
N SER A 47 -17.67 2.77 -6.51
CA SER A 47 -17.83 3.50 -7.77
C SER A 47 -17.90 5.04 -7.65
N GLU A 48 -17.73 5.61 -6.45
CA GLU A 48 -17.59 7.07 -6.25
C GLU A 48 -16.28 7.60 -6.85
N VAL A 49 -16.26 8.89 -7.22
CA VAL A 49 -15.10 9.60 -7.76
C VAL A 49 -14.61 10.61 -6.71
N ILE A 50 -13.38 10.42 -6.22
CA ILE A 50 -12.75 11.23 -5.17
C ILE A 50 -11.46 11.88 -5.66
N ASP A 51 -10.99 12.92 -4.96
CA ASP A 51 -9.72 13.57 -5.24
C ASP A 51 -8.64 13.16 -4.23
N VAL A 52 -7.42 12.91 -4.70
CA VAL A 52 -6.31 12.44 -3.84
C VAL A 52 -5.31 13.57 -3.61
N ILE A 53 -5.29 14.08 -2.37
CA ILE A 53 -4.35 15.10 -1.89
C ILE A 53 -3.15 14.41 -1.22
N ALA A 54 -1.94 14.63 -1.72
CA ALA A 54 -0.73 13.95 -1.24
C ALA A 54 0.58 14.72 -1.47
N VAL A 55 1.64 14.34 -0.75
CA VAL A 55 3.02 14.78 -1.02
C VAL A 55 3.71 13.79 -1.94
N THR A 56 4.16 14.26 -3.11
CA THR A 56 4.83 13.45 -4.13
C THR A 56 6.20 12.90 -3.68
N LYS A 57 6.58 11.70 -4.13
CA LYS A 57 7.89 11.07 -3.79
C LYS A 57 9.06 12.01 -4.11
N GLY A 58 9.82 12.38 -3.07
CA GLY A 58 11.01 13.21 -3.18
C GLY A 58 12.10 12.56 -4.05
N ARG A 59 12.79 13.39 -4.84
CA ARG A 59 13.96 12.98 -5.65
C ARG A 59 15.19 13.89 -5.41
N GLY A 60 15.10 14.82 -4.45
CA GLY A 60 16.15 15.78 -4.12
C GLY A 60 16.42 16.80 -5.23
N ILE A 61 17.58 17.45 -5.16
CA ILE A 61 18.06 18.36 -6.21
C ILE A 61 18.28 17.60 -7.52
N LYS A 62 17.84 18.19 -8.63
CA LYS A 62 17.99 17.68 -10.00
C LYS A 62 18.33 18.81 -10.98
N GLY A 63 19.21 18.50 -11.91
CA GLY A 63 19.53 19.37 -13.05
C GLY A 63 18.37 19.51 -14.04
N VAL A 64 18.43 20.55 -14.87
CA VAL A 64 17.34 21.01 -15.76
C VAL A 64 16.72 19.90 -16.62
N THR A 65 17.54 19.07 -17.29
CA THR A 65 17.10 17.94 -18.10
C THR A 65 16.25 16.91 -17.33
N SER A 66 16.45 16.77 -16.02
CA SER A 66 15.66 15.86 -15.19
C SER A 66 14.50 16.56 -14.48
N ARG A 67 14.64 17.85 -14.13
CA ARG A 67 13.60 18.63 -13.45
C ARG A 67 12.48 19.06 -14.41
N TRP A 68 12.85 19.63 -15.55
CA TRP A 68 11.99 20.26 -16.55
C TRP A 68 12.00 19.55 -17.92
N HIS A 69 12.66 18.39 -18.02
CA HIS A 69 12.69 17.55 -19.22
C HIS A 69 13.27 18.23 -20.48
N THR A 70 14.10 19.26 -20.31
CA THR A 70 14.74 20.00 -21.41
C THR A 70 15.59 19.09 -22.29
N LYS A 71 15.54 19.29 -23.62
CA LYS A 71 16.39 18.60 -24.61
C LYS A 71 17.87 18.71 -24.19
N LYS A 72 18.63 17.62 -24.34
CA LYS A 72 20.09 17.61 -24.13
C LYS A 72 20.76 18.39 -25.27
N LEU A 73 21.88 19.05 -24.98
CA LEU A 73 22.71 19.69 -26.00
C LEU A 73 23.51 18.63 -26.81
N PRO A 74 24.03 18.97 -28.00
CA PRO A 74 24.79 18.04 -28.84
C PRO A 74 26.02 17.43 -28.15
N ARG A 75 26.45 16.25 -28.61
CA ARG A 75 27.59 15.51 -28.03
C ARG A 75 28.90 16.33 -27.98
N LYS A 76 29.13 17.21 -28.96
CA LYS A 76 30.33 18.06 -29.05
C LYS A 76 30.29 19.32 -28.14
N THR A 77 29.26 19.53 -27.32
CA THR A 77 29.16 20.74 -26.46
C THR A 77 30.17 20.73 -25.32
N HIS A 78 31.09 21.70 -25.32
CA HIS A 78 32.06 21.91 -24.25
C HIS A 78 31.39 22.34 -22.92
N LYS A 79 32.02 22.00 -21.79
CA LYS A 79 31.53 22.20 -20.42
C LYS A 79 30.12 21.60 -20.20
N GLY A 80 29.90 20.39 -20.70
CA GLY A 80 28.73 19.53 -20.39
C GLY A 80 27.45 19.81 -21.19
N LEU A 81 26.66 18.74 -21.40
CA LEU A 81 25.49 18.73 -22.31
C LEU A 81 24.10 18.70 -21.62
N ARG A 82 24.04 18.57 -20.29
CA ARG A 82 22.79 18.44 -19.50
C ARG A 82 22.34 19.78 -18.87
N LYS A 83 22.48 20.86 -19.64
CA LYS A 83 22.22 22.26 -19.27
C LYS A 83 21.28 22.93 -20.29
N VAL A 84 20.68 24.06 -19.94
CA VAL A 84 20.08 24.98 -20.91
C VAL A 84 21.22 25.82 -21.51
N ALA A 85 21.14 26.19 -22.80
CA ALA A 85 22.15 27.01 -23.46
C ALA A 85 21.97 28.51 -23.13
N CYS A 86 20.87 29.11 -23.58
CA CYS A 86 20.53 30.51 -23.28
C CYS A 86 19.67 30.60 -22.00
N ILE A 87 19.92 31.61 -21.16
CA ILE A 87 19.22 31.83 -19.87
C ILE A 87 18.48 33.18 -19.78
N GLY A 88 18.34 33.88 -20.91
CA GLY A 88 17.72 35.20 -21.03
C GLY A 88 18.31 35.98 -22.22
N ALA A 89 17.60 37.00 -22.69
CA ALA A 89 18.18 38.02 -23.56
C ALA A 89 19.05 39.00 -22.74
N TRP A 90 19.73 39.93 -23.40
CA TRP A 90 20.49 41.01 -22.72
C TRP A 90 19.54 41.92 -21.92
N HIS A 91 18.45 42.36 -22.54
CA HIS A 91 17.43 43.20 -21.91
C HIS A 91 16.12 42.40 -21.76
N PRO A 92 15.48 42.40 -20.57
CA PRO A 92 15.94 43.00 -19.31
C PRO A 92 17.12 42.22 -18.70
N ALA A 93 18.01 42.92 -17.99
CA ALA A 93 19.25 42.37 -17.42
C ALA A 93 19.04 41.49 -16.17
N ARG A 94 18.10 40.56 -16.22
CA ARG A 94 17.73 39.64 -15.12
C ARG A 94 17.22 38.31 -15.66
N VAL A 95 17.54 37.20 -14.97
CA VAL A 95 16.99 35.88 -15.31
C VAL A 95 15.51 35.82 -14.93
N GLY A 96 14.64 35.50 -15.88
CA GLY A 96 13.19 35.33 -15.65
C GLY A 96 12.85 34.09 -14.82
N CYS A 97 11.81 34.18 -13.99
CA CYS A 97 11.36 33.10 -13.11
C CYS A 97 10.77 31.88 -13.86
N SER A 98 10.32 32.07 -15.10
CA SER A 98 9.84 31.02 -16.01
C SER A 98 10.95 30.13 -16.56
N ILE A 99 12.22 30.52 -16.43
CA ILE A 99 13.35 29.86 -17.09
C ILE A 99 13.74 28.59 -16.32
N ALA A 100 13.91 27.48 -17.04
CA ALA A 100 14.21 26.18 -16.47
C ALA A 100 15.56 26.16 -15.72
N ARG A 101 15.54 26.27 -14.39
CA ARG A 101 16.72 26.16 -13.49
C ARG A 101 16.75 24.83 -12.74
N ALA A 102 17.95 24.37 -12.39
CA ALA A 102 18.16 23.24 -11.49
C ALA A 102 17.54 23.50 -10.10
N GLY A 103 17.26 22.46 -9.32
CA GLY A 103 16.65 22.58 -8.00
C GLY A 103 15.86 21.34 -7.59
N GLN A 104 15.05 21.45 -6.54
CA GLN A 104 14.26 20.35 -6.01
C GLN A 104 13.30 19.74 -7.06
N LYS A 105 13.23 18.40 -7.10
CA LYS A 105 12.19 17.65 -7.82
C LYS A 105 11.48 16.67 -6.87
N GLY A 106 10.16 16.77 -6.80
CA GLY A 106 9.32 15.96 -5.89
C GLY A 106 9.40 16.46 -4.44
N TYR A 107 8.68 15.79 -3.54
CA TYR A 107 8.32 16.34 -2.23
C TYR A 107 7.55 17.65 -2.38
N HIS A 108 6.61 17.65 -3.33
CA HIS A 108 5.66 18.74 -3.57
C HIS A 108 4.25 18.25 -3.24
N HIS A 109 3.47 19.09 -2.57
CA HIS A 109 2.03 18.89 -2.39
C HIS A 109 1.32 18.89 -3.75
N ARG A 110 0.45 17.92 -3.99
CA ARG A 110 -0.35 17.78 -5.22
C ARG A 110 -1.72 17.21 -4.90
N THR A 111 -2.71 17.68 -5.64
CA THR A 111 -4.04 17.05 -5.75
C THR A 111 -4.10 16.36 -7.10
N GLU A 112 -4.38 15.06 -7.12
CA GLU A 112 -4.75 14.34 -8.33
C GLU A 112 -6.26 14.12 -8.34
N LEU A 113 -6.95 14.87 -9.20
CA LEU A 113 -8.40 14.84 -9.29
C LEU A 113 -8.93 13.53 -9.92
N ASN A 114 -10.23 13.27 -9.72
CA ASN A 114 -11.01 12.27 -10.43
C ASN A 114 -10.49 10.81 -10.32
N LYS A 115 -10.23 10.34 -9.10
CA LYS A 115 -9.87 8.95 -8.80
C LYS A 115 -11.11 8.16 -8.39
N LYS A 116 -11.48 7.15 -9.18
CA LYS A 116 -12.66 6.31 -8.91
C LYS A 116 -12.34 5.16 -7.94
N ILE A 117 -13.20 4.95 -6.95
CA ILE A 117 -13.10 3.86 -5.96
C ILE A 117 -13.65 2.57 -6.57
N TYR A 118 -12.79 1.60 -6.91
CA TYR A 118 -13.23 0.38 -7.60
C TYR A 118 -13.88 -0.66 -6.66
N ARG A 119 -13.40 -0.78 -5.41
CA ARG A 119 -13.96 -1.68 -4.37
C ARG A 119 -13.59 -1.16 -2.98
N ILE A 120 -14.53 -1.19 -2.04
CA ILE A 120 -14.26 -0.94 -0.61
C ILE A 120 -14.29 -2.30 0.09
N GLY A 121 -13.13 -2.80 0.51
CA GLY A 121 -13.00 -4.09 1.20
C GLY A 121 -12.74 -3.92 2.70
N ARG A 122 -13.31 -4.79 3.52
CA ARG A 122 -12.87 -4.98 4.92
C ARG A 122 -11.46 -5.58 4.94
N GLY A 123 -10.69 -5.33 6.00
CA GLY A 123 -9.38 -5.97 6.21
C GLY A 123 -9.50 -7.44 6.58
N PHE A 124 -8.43 -8.05 7.12
CA PHE A 124 -8.60 -9.28 7.89
C PHE A 124 -9.47 -8.97 9.12
N HIS A 125 -10.61 -9.66 9.22
CA HIS A 125 -11.58 -9.46 10.28
C HIS A 125 -11.91 -10.80 10.93
N LYS A 126 -12.44 -10.75 12.17
CA LYS A 126 -12.96 -11.93 12.86
C LYS A 126 -14.47 -11.88 12.84
N GLU A 127 -15.09 -12.86 12.22
CA GLU A 127 -16.52 -13.17 12.35
C GLU A 127 -16.59 -14.62 12.85
N ASP A 128 -17.41 -14.86 13.88
CA ASP A 128 -17.57 -16.15 14.58
C ASP A 128 -16.25 -16.84 14.98
N GLY A 129 -15.31 -16.04 15.50
CA GLY A 129 -13.98 -16.48 15.92
C GLY A 129 -13.00 -16.81 14.78
N LYS A 130 -13.49 -17.06 13.58
CA LYS A 130 -12.71 -17.39 12.37
C LYS A 130 -12.14 -16.11 11.75
N VAL A 131 -10.91 -16.18 11.24
CA VAL A 131 -10.29 -15.05 10.53
C VAL A 131 -10.73 -15.09 9.07
N VAL A 132 -11.65 -14.20 8.71
CA VAL A 132 -12.18 -14.04 7.34
C VAL A 132 -11.17 -13.26 6.49
N LYS A 133 -10.90 -13.78 5.27
CA LYS A 133 -9.82 -13.33 4.38
C LYS A 133 -10.26 -13.00 2.95
N ASN A 134 -11.56 -13.12 2.66
CA ASN A 134 -12.20 -13.05 1.33
C ASN A 134 -12.27 -11.65 0.69
N ASN A 135 -11.36 -10.73 1.02
CA ASN A 135 -11.48 -9.32 0.63
C ASN A 135 -10.98 -9.01 -0.80
N ALA A 136 -10.43 -9.99 -1.52
CA ALA A 136 -10.09 -9.88 -2.94
C ALA A 136 -10.67 -10.99 -3.84
N SER A 137 -11.38 -11.99 -3.30
CA SER A 137 -12.18 -12.93 -4.09
C SER A 137 -13.23 -12.16 -4.90
N THR A 138 -13.47 -12.58 -6.14
CA THR A 138 -14.53 -12.10 -7.04
C THR A 138 -15.49 -13.24 -7.34
N SER A 139 -16.63 -12.98 -7.99
CA SER A 139 -17.60 -14.00 -8.40
C SER A 139 -17.04 -15.07 -9.35
N TYR A 140 -15.88 -14.81 -9.97
CA TYR A 140 -15.17 -15.72 -10.87
C TYR A 140 -14.08 -16.57 -10.15
N ASP A 141 -13.71 -16.23 -8.92
CA ASP A 141 -12.64 -16.91 -8.20
C ASP A 141 -13.14 -18.16 -7.45
N LEU A 142 -12.65 -19.34 -7.85
CA LEU A 142 -12.95 -20.61 -7.18
C LEU A 142 -12.35 -20.74 -5.76
N THR A 143 -11.56 -19.77 -5.30
CA THR A 143 -10.88 -19.82 -4.00
C THR A 143 -10.83 -18.44 -3.34
N ASP A 144 -10.98 -18.42 -2.01
CA ASP A 144 -10.88 -17.19 -1.25
C ASP A 144 -9.45 -16.66 -1.20
N LYS A 145 -9.30 -15.39 -1.62
CA LYS A 145 -8.02 -14.69 -1.66
C LYS A 145 -8.10 -13.30 -1.03
N SER A 146 -6.98 -12.92 -0.41
CA SER A 146 -6.80 -11.66 0.29
C SER A 146 -6.07 -10.62 -0.56
N ILE A 147 -6.47 -9.35 -0.46
CA ILE A 147 -5.95 -8.25 -1.28
C ILE A 147 -4.48 -7.93 -1.06
N THR A 148 -3.84 -8.42 0.00
CA THR A 148 -2.39 -8.29 0.23
C THR A 148 -1.64 -9.17 -0.76
N PRO A 149 -1.02 -8.61 -1.82
CA PRO A 149 -0.21 -9.40 -2.74
C PRO A 149 1.15 -9.67 -2.10
N LEU A 150 1.98 -10.49 -2.75
CA LEU A 150 3.38 -10.64 -2.36
C LEU A 150 4.23 -9.37 -2.69
N SER A 151 3.70 -8.37 -3.43
CA SER A 151 4.18 -6.96 -3.51
C SER A 151 3.30 -6.07 -4.43
N LEU A 152 3.51 -4.75 -4.47
CA LEU A 152 2.69 -3.68 -5.09
C LEU A 152 3.51 -2.90 -6.17
N LEU A 153 3.05 -2.08 -7.14
CA LEU A 153 1.78 -1.50 -7.69
C LEU A 153 2.17 -0.75 -9.02
N VAL A 154 1.38 -0.17 -9.97
CA VAL A 154 -0.04 0.26 -10.21
C VAL A 154 -0.30 0.18 -11.76
N HIS A 155 -1.56 0.11 -12.25
CA HIS A 155 -1.93 0.35 -13.67
C HIS A 155 -3.11 1.38 -13.85
N HIS A 156 -3.68 1.55 -15.05
CA HIS A 156 -4.11 2.89 -15.55
C HIS A 156 -5.63 3.19 -15.71
N SER A 157 -5.93 4.50 -15.58
CA SER A 157 -6.89 5.36 -16.33
C SER A 157 -8.32 4.94 -16.72
N ARG A 158 -9.27 5.71 -16.13
CA ARG A 158 -10.40 6.43 -16.77
C ARG A 158 -11.60 5.62 -17.34
N ARG A 159 -12.68 5.54 -16.54
CA ARG A 159 -14.10 5.60 -16.94
C ARG A 159 -14.94 6.06 -15.73
N ALA A 160 -15.50 7.27 -15.78
CA ALA A 160 -16.00 7.95 -14.57
C ALA A 160 -17.37 7.46 -14.09
N LEU A 161 -18.32 7.21 -15.00
CA LEU A 161 -19.73 6.95 -14.66
C LEU A 161 -20.14 5.48 -14.74
N GLU A 162 -19.32 4.60 -15.30
CA GLU A 162 -19.67 3.18 -15.48
C GLU A 162 -19.70 2.43 -14.13
N ASN A 163 -20.64 1.51 -13.95
CA ASN A 163 -20.61 0.61 -12.80
C ASN A 163 -19.49 -0.43 -12.99
N ILE A 164 -18.56 -0.52 -12.04
CA ILE A 164 -17.35 -1.35 -12.20
C ILE A 164 -17.52 -2.69 -11.49
N GLU A 165 -17.95 -3.70 -12.24
CA GLU A 165 -17.86 -5.09 -11.79
C GLU A 165 -16.43 -5.61 -11.99
N LEU A 166 -15.75 -5.94 -10.89
CA LEU A 166 -14.40 -6.50 -10.92
C LEU A 166 -14.46 -8.02 -11.17
N LYS A 167 -14.28 -8.42 -12.43
CA LYS A 167 -14.23 -9.84 -12.83
C LYS A 167 -13.06 -10.61 -12.22
N PHE A 168 -11.94 -9.94 -11.91
CA PHE A 168 -10.74 -10.56 -11.34
C PHE A 168 -9.88 -9.53 -10.62
N ILE A 169 -9.17 -9.98 -9.57
CA ILE A 169 -8.12 -9.22 -8.89
C ILE A 169 -6.84 -10.06 -8.91
N ASP A 170 -5.77 -9.50 -9.47
CA ASP A 170 -4.47 -10.16 -9.60
C ASP A 170 -3.64 -10.00 -8.31
N THR A 171 -3.37 -11.12 -7.64
CA THR A 171 -2.63 -11.22 -6.37
C THR A 171 -1.21 -11.79 -6.54
N THR A 172 -0.74 -11.99 -7.78
CA THR A 172 0.63 -12.47 -8.08
C THR A 172 1.74 -11.65 -7.43
N SER A 173 2.88 -12.30 -7.17
CA SER A 173 4.11 -11.61 -6.76
C SER A 173 4.57 -10.58 -7.78
N LYS A 174 4.81 -9.36 -7.31
CA LYS A 174 5.43 -8.27 -8.09
C LYS A 174 6.94 -8.14 -7.85
N PHE A 175 7.50 -8.97 -6.98
CA PHE A 175 8.93 -9.22 -6.92
C PHE A 175 9.27 -10.31 -7.95
N GLY A 176 9.99 -9.92 -9.00
CA GLY A 176 10.24 -10.77 -10.17
C GLY A 176 8.97 -11.02 -10.99
N HIS A 177 8.94 -12.16 -11.68
CA HIS A 177 7.84 -12.58 -12.56
C HIS A 177 6.93 -13.57 -11.82
N GLY A 178 5.94 -13.07 -11.07
CA GLY A 178 4.97 -13.91 -10.37
C GLY A 178 4.09 -14.71 -11.34
N ARG A 179 4.00 -16.03 -11.11
CA ARG A 179 3.18 -16.96 -11.92
C ARG A 179 1.94 -17.52 -11.22
N PHE A 180 1.86 -17.39 -9.89
CA PHE A 180 0.80 -17.98 -9.07
C PHE A 180 0.02 -16.89 -8.34
N GLN A 181 -1.30 -17.05 -8.25
CA GLN A 181 -2.22 -16.15 -7.57
C GLN A 181 -2.31 -16.43 -6.06
N THR A 182 -2.23 -17.71 -5.65
CA THR A 182 -2.30 -18.13 -4.24
C THR A 182 -1.07 -18.93 -3.77
N ALA A 183 -0.89 -18.99 -2.45
CA ALA A 183 0.15 -19.82 -1.84
C ALA A 183 -0.18 -21.34 -1.92
N GLN A 184 -1.46 -21.70 -1.96
CA GLN A 184 -1.95 -23.06 -2.15
C GLN A 184 -1.59 -23.56 -3.56
N GLU A 185 -1.99 -22.83 -4.59
CA GLU A 185 -1.66 -23.06 -6.00
C GLU A 185 -0.14 -23.24 -6.20
N LYS A 186 0.67 -22.35 -5.63
CA LYS A 186 2.14 -22.47 -5.69
C LYS A 186 2.65 -23.78 -5.07
N ARG A 187 2.07 -24.25 -3.95
CA ARG A 187 2.47 -25.52 -3.31
C ARG A 187 2.03 -26.74 -4.12
N VAL A 188 0.85 -26.70 -4.72
CA VAL A 188 0.33 -27.78 -5.59
C VAL A 188 1.19 -27.90 -6.86
N PHE A 189 1.61 -26.77 -7.44
CA PHE A 189 2.47 -26.78 -8.62
C PHE A 189 3.94 -27.13 -8.30
N MET A 190 4.52 -26.53 -7.25
CA MET A 190 5.91 -26.76 -6.85
C MET A 190 6.03 -27.94 -5.88
N VAL A 191 5.60 -29.13 -6.31
CA VAL A 191 5.61 -30.37 -5.51
C VAL A 191 7.01 -30.60 -4.93
N SER A 192 7.08 -30.78 -3.61
CA SER A 192 8.30 -31.06 -2.83
C SER A 192 9.48 -30.10 -3.03
N PRO A 193 9.45 -28.88 -2.46
CA PRO A 193 10.69 -28.15 -2.21
C PRO A 193 11.53 -28.93 -1.18
N PRO A 194 12.84 -29.17 -1.40
CA PRO A 194 13.64 -30.05 -0.54
C PRO A 194 13.75 -29.59 0.92
N ILE A 195 13.49 -28.30 1.18
CA ILE A 195 13.42 -27.72 2.53
C ILE A 195 12.22 -28.22 3.35
N ALA A 196 11.13 -28.67 2.74
CA ALA A 196 9.94 -29.13 3.48
C ALA A 196 10.19 -30.41 4.28
N LEU A 197 11.10 -31.28 3.82
CA LEU A 197 11.46 -32.54 4.50
C LEU A 197 12.32 -32.32 5.77
N LEU A 198 12.85 -31.12 5.99
CA LEU A 198 13.67 -30.78 7.16
C LEU A 198 12.84 -30.26 8.36
N TRP A 199 11.55 -29.95 8.18
CA TRP A 199 10.72 -29.26 9.16
C TRP A 199 9.30 -29.86 9.28
N GLY A 200 9.19 -31.19 9.30
CA GLY A 200 7.87 -31.84 9.43
C GLY A 200 7.84 -33.36 9.39
N SER A 201 8.56 -34.05 10.30
CA SER A 201 8.49 -35.52 10.40
C SER A 201 8.61 -36.07 11.83
N ASP A 202 7.91 -35.46 12.80
CA ASP A 202 7.66 -36.08 14.10
C ASP A 202 6.22 -36.59 14.23
N ARG A 203 6.08 -37.79 14.78
CA ARG A 203 4.85 -38.58 14.81
C ARG A 203 4.06 -38.35 16.10
N THR A 204 2.86 -37.76 16.02
CA THR A 204 1.90 -37.74 17.14
C THR A 204 0.43 -37.65 16.68
N SER A 205 -0.14 -38.76 16.19
CA SER A 205 -1.61 -38.96 16.17
C SER A 205 -2.05 -40.40 15.84
N HIS A 206 -1.78 -41.39 16.71
CA HIS A 206 -2.51 -42.65 16.72
C HIS A 206 -2.57 -43.23 18.14
N LEU A 207 -3.68 -43.92 18.44
CA LEU A 207 -4.08 -44.53 19.72
C LEU A 207 -4.32 -43.55 20.89
N LEU A 208 -5.60 -43.30 21.18
CA LEU A 208 -6.10 -43.31 22.56
C LEU A 208 -6.11 -44.77 23.05
N GLN A 209 -5.58 -45.05 24.25
CA GLN A 209 -6.27 -45.71 25.38
C GLN A 209 -5.28 -46.22 26.47
N SER A 210 -5.83 -46.41 27.68
CA SER A 210 -5.26 -47.14 28.84
C SER A 210 -3.85 -46.80 29.36
N GLY A 211 -3.83 -46.09 30.50
CA GLY A 211 -3.37 -46.70 31.76
C GLY A 211 -1.89 -46.69 32.15
N GLY A 212 -1.60 -46.07 33.32
CA GLY A 212 -0.68 -46.65 34.31
C GLY A 212 0.67 -45.96 34.53
N ALA A 213 0.99 -45.78 35.82
CA ALA A 213 2.31 -45.43 36.38
C ALA A 213 2.94 -44.08 35.95
N GLY A 214 3.92 -43.63 36.72
CA GLY A 214 4.66 -42.39 36.48
C GLY A 214 6.13 -42.53 36.85
N ALA A 215 6.94 -41.53 36.48
CA ALA A 215 8.33 -41.39 36.89
C ALA A 215 8.70 -39.90 36.97
N ASP A 216 9.44 -39.52 38.01
CA ASP A 216 10.04 -38.18 38.16
C ASP A 216 11.39 -38.13 37.42
N TRP A 217 11.67 -37.00 36.76
CA TRP A 217 12.99 -36.66 36.21
C TRP A 217 13.19 -35.14 36.14
N GLY A 218 13.68 -34.54 37.22
CA GLY A 218 14.16 -33.15 37.22
C GLY A 218 15.45 -32.95 36.42
N GLY A 219 15.57 -31.82 35.70
CA GLY A 219 16.77 -31.47 34.92
C GLY A 219 16.97 -29.95 34.83
N ARG A 220 18.20 -29.47 35.02
CA ARG A 220 18.53 -28.02 35.11
C ARG A 220 18.84 -27.42 33.74
N MET A 221 18.34 -26.20 33.48
CA MET A 221 18.77 -25.36 32.36
C MET A 221 19.91 -24.43 32.78
N PRO A 222 21.11 -24.51 32.17
CA PRO A 222 22.16 -23.49 32.35
C PRO A 222 21.88 -22.27 31.44
N PRO A 223 22.22 -21.04 31.88
CA PRO A 223 21.98 -19.82 31.10
C PRO A 223 22.97 -19.70 29.93
N ARG A 224 22.51 -19.16 28.79
CA ARG A 224 23.38 -18.79 27.66
C ARG A 224 23.95 -17.39 27.86
N THR A 225 25.26 -17.28 27.87
CA THR A 225 25.97 -16.02 27.57
C THR A 225 26.19 -15.89 26.05
N HIS A 226 26.24 -14.66 25.57
CA HIS A 226 26.73 -14.30 24.24
C HIS A 226 27.65 -13.06 24.38
N PRO A 227 28.69 -12.93 23.55
CA PRO A 227 29.48 -11.71 23.43
C PRO A 227 28.72 -10.61 22.66
#